data_AF-A0A3E0QCP4-F1
#
_entry.id   AF-A0A3E0QCP4-F1
#
_cell.length_a   1.000
_cell.length_b   1.000
_cell.length_c   1.000
_cell.angle_alpha   90.00
_cell.angle_beta   90.00
_cell.angle_gamma   90.00
#
_symmetry.space_group_name_H-M   'P 1'
#
loop_
_entity.id
_entity.type
_entity.pdbx_description
1 polymer ?
#
loop_
_entity_poly.entity_id
_entity_poly.type
_entity_poly.pdbx_seq_one_letter_code
_entity_poly.pdbx_strand_id
1 'polypeptide(L)'
;MRRYYTCACNFYFGKFSRFLIKKKETLPLHGQSDISFSHIKIISRNTEKIINIKNINSLSYNIKTQVKKDLLNIKKKKNNFSNLRFNKINIMGVLNLTPDSFSDGGKFNNLQLAY
;
A
#
# COMPACT_ATOMS: atom_id res chain seq x y z
N MET A 1 -12.48 -7.68 17.66
CA MET A 1 -11.24 -6.91 17.36
C MET A 1 -11.46 -6.03 16.13
N ARG A 2 -11.24 -4.70 16.22
CA ARG A 2 -11.16 -3.86 15.01
C ARG A 2 -9.84 -4.17 14.30
N ARG A 3 -9.91 -4.76 13.10
CA ARG A 3 -8.73 -5.02 12.26
C ARG A 3 -8.32 -3.70 11.60
N TYR A 4 -7.05 -3.35 11.76
CA TYR A 4 -6.41 -2.25 11.05
C TYR A 4 -5.52 -2.85 9.97
N TYR A 5 -5.59 -2.30 8.77
CA TYR A 5 -4.68 -2.63 7.67
C TYR A 5 -3.81 -1.43 7.35
N THR A 6 -2.55 -1.70 7.00
CA THR A 6 -1.59 -0.68 6.61
C THR A 6 -1.29 -0.83 5.12
N CYS A 7 -1.52 0.23 4.35
CA CYS A 7 -1.16 0.31 2.93
C CYS A 7 -0.08 1.36 2.73
N ALA A 8 0.94 1.07 1.91
CA ALA A 8 1.91 2.05 1.45
C ALA A 8 1.26 3.01 0.45
N CYS A 9 1.55 4.31 0.55
CA CYS A 9 1.02 5.35 -0.33
C CYS A 9 2.05 6.47 -0.57
N ASN A 10 1.77 7.33 -1.56
CA ASN A 10 2.67 8.40 -2.00
C ASN A 10 4.05 7.84 -2.45
N PHE A 11 4.02 7.17 -3.61
CA PHE A 11 5.15 6.42 -4.15
C PHE A 11 6.11 7.31 -4.94
N TYR A 12 7.39 6.96 -4.88
CA TYR A 12 8.47 7.55 -5.65
C TYR A 12 9.21 6.45 -6.41
N PHE A 13 9.77 6.81 -7.57
CA PHE A 13 10.35 5.85 -8.51
C PHE A 13 11.79 6.21 -8.92
N GLY A 14 12.53 5.20 -9.38
CA GLY A 14 13.84 5.32 -10.00
C GLY A 14 14.90 6.02 -9.15
N LYS A 15 15.72 6.87 -9.79
CA LYS A 15 16.81 7.59 -9.12
C LYS A 15 16.33 8.47 -7.97
N PHE A 16 15.14 9.07 -8.10
CA PHE A 16 14.55 9.92 -7.06
C PHE A 16 14.16 9.12 -5.83
N SER A 17 13.59 7.92 -6.01
CA SER A 17 13.36 6.97 -4.91
C SER A 17 14.65 6.66 -4.15
N ARG A 18 15.73 6.31 -4.87
CA ARG A 18 17.04 6.00 -4.26
C ARG A 18 17.58 7.17 -3.43
N PHE A 19 17.41 8.40 -3.93
CA PHE A 19 17.82 9.62 -3.22
C PHE A 19 17.05 9.83 -1.92
N LEU A 20 15.72 9.68 -1.93
CA LEU A 20 14.88 9.84 -0.74
C LEU A 20 15.12 8.75 0.32
N ILE A 21 15.36 7.50 -0.11
CA ILE A 21 15.74 6.41 0.80
C ILE A 21 17.06 6.76 1.51
N LYS A 22 18.07 7.26 0.77
CA LYS A 22 19.35 7.70 1.37
C LYS A 22 19.16 8.83 2.39
N LYS A 23 18.23 9.75 2.12
CA LYS A 23 17.82 10.81 3.06
C LYS A 23 16.97 10.31 4.24
N LYS A 24 16.57 9.04 4.27
CA LYS A 24 15.67 8.45 5.27
C LYS A 24 14.28 9.11 5.31
N GLU A 25 13.84 9.67 4.18
CA GLU A 25 12.53 10.31 4.05
C GLU A 25 11.44 9.33 3.58
N THR A 26 11.84 8.23 2.95
CA THR A 26 10.96 7.17 2.45
C THR A 26 11.43 5.79 2.89
N LEU A 27 10.54 4.81 2.80
CA LEU A 27 10.86 3.39 3.00
C LEU A 27 10.83 2.67 1.64
N PRO A 28 11.76 1.74 1.37
CA PRO A 28 11.74 0.94 0.15
C PRO A 28 10.54 -0.02 0.15
N LEU A 29 9.86 -0.14 -0.98
CA LEU A 29 8.83 -1.14 -1.18
C LEU A 29 9.48 -2.48 -1.58
N HIS A 30 9.16 -3.56 -0.87
CA HIS A 30 9.69 -4.90 -1.13
C HIS A 30 11.22 -4.98 -1.26
N GLY A 31 11.94 -4.14 -0.50
CA GLY A 31 13.40 -4.10 -0.52
C GLY A 31 14.01 -3.61 -1.84
N GLN A 32 13.21 -3.05 -2.75
CA GLN A 32 13.69 -2.44 -3.98
C GLN A 32 13.94 -0.95 -3.75
N SER A 33 15.13 -0.46 -4.12
CA SER A 33 15.48 0.96 -3.95
C SER A 33 14.86 1.86 -5.03
N ASP A 34 14.44 1.28 -6.15
CA ASP A 34 13.80 1.98 -7.26
C ASP A 34 12.34 2.33 -7.01
N ILE A 35 11.75 1.84 -5.93
CA ILE A 35 10.40 2.20 -5.53
C ILE A 35 10.34 2.38 -4.02
N SER A 36 9.83 3.52 -3.57
CA SER A 36 9.69 3.84 -2.15
C SER A 36 8.43 4.62 -1.87
N PHE A 37 8.05 4.72 -0.59
CA PHE A 37 6.87 5.42 -0.14
C PHE A 37 7.17 6.28 1.09
N SER A 38 6.55 7.47 1.19
CA SER A 38 6.68 8.38 2.35
C SER A 38 5.49 8.32 3.30
N HIS A 39 4.34 7.80 2.86
CA HIS A 39 3.11 7.78 3.64
C HIS A 39 2.57 6.37 3.79
N ILE A 40 1.78 6.18 4.85
CA ILE A 40 0.95 5.00 5.03
C ILE A 40 -0.51 5.42 5.16
N LYS A 41 -1.38 4.63 4.56
CA LYS A 41 -2.82 4.68 4.80
C LYS A 41 -3.17 3.60 5.81
N ILE A 42 -3.73 4.01 6.94
CA ILE A 42 -4.27 3.13 7.97
C ILE A 42 -5.77 3.00 7.72
N ILE A 43 -6.21 1.80 7.39
CA ILE A 43 -7.59 1.51 7.03
C ILE A 43 -8.21 0.71 8.18
N SER A 44 -9.33 1.21 8.69
CA SER A 44 -10.21 0.48 9.59
C SER A 44 -11.55 0.23 8.88
N ARG A 45 -12.47 -0.49 9.53
CA ARG A 45 -13.80 -0.78 8.95
C ARG A 45 -14.58 0.48 8.53
N ASN A 46 -14.42 1.58 9.27
CA ASN A 46 -15.28 2.76 9.12
C ASN A 46 -14.49 4.02 8.75
N THR A 47 -13.15 3.98 8.83
CA THR A 47 -12.31 5.15 8.65
C THR A 47 -11.01 4.79 7.95
N GLU A 48 -10.51 5.74 7.18
CA GLU A 48 -9.15 5.73 6.65
C GLU A 48 -8.40 6.97 7.10
N LYS A 49 -7.10 6.83 7.35
CA LYS A 49 -6.22 7.94 7.70
C LYS A 49 -4.88 7.79 7.01
N ILE A 50 -4.46 8.85 6.32
CA ILE A 50 -3.12 8.93 5.73
C ILE A 50 -2.20 9.67 6.69
N ILE A 51 -1.03 9.10 6.97
CA ILE A 51 0.01 9.75 7.76
C ILE A 51 1.38 9.58 7.11
N ASN A 52 2.28 10.51 7.38
CA ASN A 52 3.68 10.36 7.02
C ASN A 52 4.35 9.27 7.90
N ILE A 53 5.29 8.51 7.34
CA ILE A 53 6.04 7.48 8.07
C ILE A 53 6.77 8.03 9.31
N LYS A 54 7.15 9.32 9.32
CA LYS A 54 7.78 9.99 10.46
C LYS A 54 6.85 10.07 11.67
N ASN A 55 5.53 10.06 11.44
CA ASN A 55 4.50 10.23 12.47
C ASN A 55 3.99 8.88 13.03
N ILE A 56 4.58 7.73 12.67
CA ILE A 56 4.14 6.43 13.17
C ILE A 56 4.28 6.33 14.70
N ASN A 57 5.28 6.99 15.28
CA ASN A 57 5.52 6.93 16.72
C ASN A 57 4.45 7.66 17.54
N SER A 58 3.70 8.61 16.95
CA SER A 58 2.61 9.32 17.62
C SER A 58 1.28 8.57 17.59
N LEU A 59 1.23 7.36 17.00
CA LEU A 59 0.04 6.51 17.01
C LEU A 59 -0.17 5.84 18.38
N SER A 60 -1.44 5.55 18.68
CA SER A 60 -1.80 4.75 19.86
C SER A 60 -1.12 3.38 19.83
N TYR A 61 -0.84 2.81 21.00
CA TYR A 61 -0.02 1.60 21.15
C TYR A 61 -0.47 0.46 20.22
N ASN A 62 -1.76 0.12 20.24
CA ASN A 62 -2.34 -0.98 19.46
C ASN A 62 -2.22 -0.79 17.94
N ILE A 63 -2.42 0.46 17.45
CA ILE A 63 -2.29 0.76 16.02
C ILE A 63 -0.81 0.73 15.64
N LYS A 64 0.04 1.33 16.48
CA LYS A 64 1.49 1.39 16.27
C LYS A 64 2.11 0.00 16.18
N THR A 65 1.73 -0.93 17.06
CA THR A 65 2.24 -2.32 17.03
C THR A 65 1.84 -3.04 15.74
N GLN A 66 0.58 -2.88 15.31
CA GLN A 66 0.11 -3.46 14.06
C GLN A 66 0.81 -2.85 12.84
N VAL A 67 0.89 -1.52 12.76
CA VAL A 67 1.58 -0.79 11.68
C VAL A 67 3.05 -1.21 11.58
N LYS A 68 3.76 -1.34 12.72
CA LYS A 68 5.15 -1.79 12.72
C LYS A 68 5.29 -3.21 12.16
N LYS A 69 4.38 -4.13 12.53
CA LYS A 69 4.35 -5.50 12.00
C LYS A 69 4.07 -5.53 10.49
N ASP A 70 3.10 -4.75 10.03
CA ASP A 70 2.75 -4.66 8.62
C ASP A 70 3.91 -4.06 7.80
N LEU A 71 4.57 -3.02 8.32
CA LEU A 71 5.72 -2.39 7.65
C LEU A 71 6.92 -3.32 7.52
N LEU A 72 7.14 -4.23 8.46
CA LEU A 72 8.16 -5.28 8.31
C LEU A 72 7.84 -6.14 7.08
N ASN A 73 6.57 -6.52 6.89
CA ASN A 73 6.14 -7.31 5.74
C ASN A 73 6.18 -6.54 4.41
N ILE A 74 5.80 -5.26 4.42
CA ILE A 74 5.80 -4.40 3.23
C ILE A 74 7.23 -4.17 2.73
N LYS A 75 8.17 -3.89 3.64
CA LYS A 75 9.59 -3.70 3.30
C LYS A 75 10.31 -4.99 2.93
N LYS A 76 9.81 -6.15 3.40
CA LYS A 76 10.46 -7.44 3.17
C LYS A 76 10.57 -7.72 1.67
N LYS A 77 11.79 -8.04 1.23
CA LYS A 77 12.04 -8.50 -0.13
C LYS A 77 11.19 -9.73 -0.41
N LYS A 78 10.41 -9.69 -1.49
CA LYS A 78 9.61 -10.83 -1.93
C LYS A 78 10.49 -11.74 -2.77
N ASN A 79 10.50 -13.02 -2.42
CA ASN A 79 11.07 -14.04 -3.29
C ASN A 79 10.16 -14.18 -4.51
N ASN A 80 10.74 -14.62 -5.62
CA ASN A 80 9.98 -14.88 -6.84
C ASN A 80 8.78 -15.78 -6.51
N PHE A 81 7.57 -15.35 -6.86
CA PHE A 81 6.40 -16.21 -6.90
C PHE A 81 5.99 -16.36 -8.37
N SER A 82 5.55 -17.56 -8.75
CA SER A 82 5.12 -17.89 -10.12
C SER A 82 6.13 -17.55 -11.23
N ASN A 83 7.43 -17.67 -10.96
CA ASN A 83 8.52 -17.39 -11.90
C ASN A 83 8.51 -15.97 -12.53
N LEU A 84 7.84 -15.00 -11.90
CA LEU A 84 7.79 -13.61 -12.34
C LEU A 84 9.10 -12.86 -12.06
N ARG A 85 9.48 -12.00 -13.00
CA ARG A 85 10.66 -11.13 -12.85
C ARG A 85 10.23 -9.74 -12.36
N PHE A 86 10.28 -9.51 -11.05
CA PHE A 86 9.91 -8.22 -10.42
C PHE A 86 10.85 -7.04 -10.73
N ASN A 87 11.93 -7.27 -11.49
CA ASN A 87 12.80 -6.21 -12.00
C ASN A 87 12.39 -5.73 -13.41
N LYS A 88 11.33 -6.31 -13.98
CA LYS A 88 10.74 -5.91 -15.26
C LYS A 88 9.25 -5.66 -15.05
N ILE A 89 8.65 -4.90 -15.97
CA ILE A 89 7.20 -4.73 -16.01
C ILE A 89 6.59 -6.10 -16.34
N ASN A 90 5.67 -6.55 -15.50
CA ASN A 90 4.87 -7.74 -15.74
C ASN A 90 3.44 -7.29 -16.00
N ILE A 91 2.82 -7.82 -17.06
CA ILE A 91 1.40 -7.58 -17.35
C ILE A 91 0.61 -8.71 -16.69
N MET A 92 -0.35 -8.35 -15.84
CA MET A 92 -1.26 -9.30 -15.23
C MET A 92 -2.64 -9.11 -15.84
N GLY A 93 -3.14 -10.14 -16.54
CA GLY A 93 -4.54 -10.21 -16.94
C GLY A 93 -5.37 -10.84 -15.82
N VAL A 94 -6.55 -10.28 -15.57
CA VAL A 94 -7.55 -10.90 -14.70
C VAL A 94 -8.72 -11.28 -15.59
N LEU A 95 -8.99 -12.58 -15.73
CA LEU A 95 -10.20 -13.06 -16.40
C LEU A 95 -11.34 -13.02 -15.39
N ASN A 96 -12.24 -12.06 -15.53
CA ASN A 96 -13.43 -12.01 -14.71
C ASN A 96 -14.50 -12.94 -15.29
N LEU A 97 -14.80 -14.03 -14.59
CA LEU A 97 -15.79 -15.02 -15.03
C LEU A 97 -17.23 -14.59 -14.73
N THR A 98 -17.43 -13.65 -13.80
CA THR A 98 -18.74 -13.14 -13.39
C THR A 98 -18.75 -11.61 -13.42
N PRO A 99 -19.66 -10.95 -14.18
CA PRO A 99 -19.71 -9.48 -14.28
C PRO A 99 -19.83 -8.78 -12.92
N ASP A 100 -20.49 -9.44 -11.97
CA ASP A 100 -20.91 -8.86 -10.68
C ASP A 100 -19.78 -8.66 -9.66
N SER A 101 -18.58 -9.19 -9.92
CA SER A 101 -17.47 -9.16 -8.95
C SER A 101 -16.74 -7.80 -8.84
N PHE A 102 -17.03 -6.86 -9.74
CA PHE A 102 -16.62 -5.46 -9.64
C PHE A 102 -17.81 -4.52 -9.46
N SER A 103 -18.94 -5.04 -8.98
CA SER A 103 -20.02 -4.17 -8.50
C SER A 103 -19.47 -3.29 -7.38
N ASP A 104 -19.70 -1.99 -7.44
CA ASP A 104 -19.35 -1.02 -6.40
C ASP A 104 -20.14 -1.24 -5.09
N GLY A 105 -20.72 -2.43 -4.89
CA GLY A 105 -21.72 -2.73 -3.88
C GLY A 105 -22.98 -1.90 -4.05
N GLY A 106 -23.24 -1.41 -5.28
CA GLY A 106 -24.33 -0.48 -5.58
C GLY A 106 -24.11 0.97 -5.12
N LYS A 107 -22.87 1.33 -4.72
CA LYS A 107 -22.53 2.67 -4.23
C LYS A 107 -22.84 3.80 -5.22
N PHE A 108 -22.83 3.50 -6.53
CA PHE A 108 -23.14 4.45 -7.60
C PHE A 108 -24.41 4.07 -8.38
N ASN A 109 -25.30 3.25 -7.80
CA ASN A 109 -26.55 2.86 -8.47
C ASN A 109 -27.60 3.98 -8.56
N ASN A 110 -27.27 5.20 -8.12
CA ASN A 110 -28.11 6.38 -8.32
C ASN A 110 -27.44 7.31 -9.33
N LEU A 111 -28.20 7.75 -10.35
CA LEU A 111 -27.76 8.67 -11.40
C LEU A 111 -27.14 9.96 -10.84
N GLN A 112 -27.59 10.43 -9.68
CA GLN A 112 -27.01 11.60 -9.00
C GLN A 112 -25.64 11.35 -8.36
N LEU A 113 -25.31 10.10 -8.03
CA LEU A 113 -24.03 9.72 -7.42
C LEU A 113 -23.01 9.27 -8.48
N ALA A 114 -23.46 9.00 -9.71
CA ALA A 114 -22.64 8.51 -10.82
C ALA A 114 -21.84 9.61 -11.54
N TYR A 115 -22.20 10.88 -11.33
CA TYR A 115 -21.47 12.07 -11.79
C TYR A 115 -20.63 12.67 -10.66
#